data_AF-A0A938U6U3-F1
#
_entry.id   AF-A0A938U6U3-F1
#
_cell.length_a   1.000
_cell.length_b   1.000
_cell.length_c   1.000
_cell.angle_alpha   90.00
_cell.angle_beta   90.00
_cell.angle_gamma   90.00
#
_symmetry.space_group_name_H-M   'P 1'
#
loop_
_entity.id
_entity.type
_entity.pdbx_description
1 polymer ?
#
loop_
_entity_poly.entity_id
_entity_poly.type
_entity_poly.pdbx_seq_one_letter_code
_entity_poly.pdbx_strand_id
1 'polypeptide(L)'
;MARIGIITCSNCTQESHCASVVCLGDLRKRRGFFEQYPQDEPLDLIGIISCAGCPTTAAPEKILKRVKAVAEFKVDALHLSFCMTAVCPFINMYVDVIKNAFPQIHLVMGTHKPVDQAMFRRGIKELLCPTITSPQTMNDLIRGTIKIPQE
;
A
#
# COMPACT_ATOMS: atom_id res chain seq x y z
N MET A 1 -16.21 10.00 -16.55
CA MET A 1 -14.99 9.17 -16.60
C MET A 1 -14.06 9.60 -15.49
N ALA A 2 -13.80 8.71 -14.53
CA ALA A 2 -12.91 9.00 -13.40
C ALA A 2 -11.50 8.44 -13.67
N ARG A 3 -10.47 9.26 -13.46
CA ARG A 3 -9.06 8.89 -13.60
C ARG A 3 -8.45 8.76 -12.21
N ILE A 4 -8.03 7.55 -11.85
CA ILE A 4 -7.57 7.28 -10.49
C ILE A 4 -6.10 6.87 -10.42
N GLY A 5 -5.47 7.24 -9.32
CA GLY A 5 -4.23 6.65 -8.85
C GLY A 5 -4.46 5.74 -7.65
N ILE A 6 -3.56 4.79 -7.42
CA ILE A 6 -3.50 4.00 -6.19
C ILE A 6 -2.12 4.18 -5.54
N ILE A 7 -2.09 4.44 -4.23
CA ILE A 7 -0.87 4.38 -3.42
C ILE A 7 -0.92 3.18 -2.46
N THR A 8 0.07 2.30 -2.56
CA THR A 8 0.20 1.07 -1.76
C THR A 8 1.20 1.22 -0.61
N CYS A 9 1.10 0.35 0.40
CA CYS A 9 2.11 0.29 1.46
C CYS A 9 3.38 -0.41 0.94
N SER A 10 4.53 0.26 1.05
CA SER A 10 5.83 -0.31 0.65
C SER A 10 6.15 -1.60 1.40
N ASN A 11 5.88 -1.67 2.72
CA ASN A 11 6.16 -2.89 3.48
C ASN A 11 5.36 -4.07 2.92
N CYS A 12 4.09 -3.86 2.56
CA CYS A 12 3.29 -4.94 2.01
C CYS A 12 3.77 -5.34 0.60
N THR A 13 4.06 -4.38 -0.28
CA THR A 13 4.46 -4.72 -1.65
C THR A 13 5.89 -5.25 -1.76
N GLN A 14 6.83 -4.71 -0.98
CA GLN A 14 8.26 -4.98 -1.11
C GLN A 14 8.73 -6.06 -0.13
N GLU A 15 8.26 -6.05 1.13
CA GLU A 15 8.73 -6.99 2.15
C GLU A 15 7.85 -8.24 2.24
N SER A 16 6.53 -8.10 2.04
CA SER A 16 5.59 -9.24 2.10
C SER A 16 5.12 -9.72 0.72
N HIS A 17 5.79 -9.31 -0.36
CA HIS A 17 5.51 -9.72 -1.74
C HIS A 17 4.06 -9.53 -2.21
N CYS A 18 3.36 -8.51 -1.70
CA CYS A 18 1.99 -8.23 -2.12
C CYS A 18 1.96 -7.70 -3.57
N ALA A 19 1.39 -8.50 -4.47
CA ALA A 19 1.19 -8.13 -5.88
C ALA A 19 -0.03 -7.22 -6.14
N SER A 20 -0.62 -6.63 -5.09
CA SER A 20 -1.80 -5.74 -5.19
C SER A 20 -3.04 -6.36 -5.85
N VAL A 21 -3.13 -7.69 -5.88
CA VAL A 21 -4.18 -8.44 -6.60
C VAL A 21 -5.59 -8.11 -6.14
N VAL A 22 -5.79 -7.89 -4.84
CA VAL A 22 -7.10 -7.54 -4.28
C VAL A 22 -7.45 -6.08 -4.60
N CYS A 23 -6.50 -5.15 -4.49
CA CYS A 23 -6.70 -3.75 -4.87
C CYS A 23 -7.16 -3.62 -6.32
N LEU A 24 -6.45 -4.30 -7.24
CA LEU A 24 -6.79 -4.29 -8.67
C LEU A 24 -8.04 -5.13 -8.98
N GLY A 25 -8.29 -6.18 -8.20
CA GLY A 25 -9.50 -7.00 -8.30
C GLY A 25 -10.76 -6.20 -7.98
N ASP A 26 -10.76 -5.47 -6.87
CA ASP A 26 -11.89 -4.64 -6.44
C ASP A 26 -12.05 -3.41 -7.33
N LEU A 27 -10.96 -2.86 -7.86
CA LEU A 27 -11.03 -1.84 -8.91
C LEU A 27 -11.82 -2.35 -10.12
N ARG A 28 -11.40 -3.48 -10.71
CA ARG A 28 -12.04 -4.05 -11.90
C ARG A 28 -13.50 -4.43 -11.67
N LYS A 29 -13.81 -4.92 -10.47
CA LYS A 29 -15.17 -5.35 -10.08
C LYS A 29 -16.02 -4.24 -9.49
N ARG A 30 -15.47 -3.02 -9.34
CA ARG A 30 -16.11 -1.88 -8.69
C ARG A 30 -16.67 -2.20 -7.29
N ARG A 31 -15.83 -2.81 -6.46
CA ARG A 31 -16.16 -3.21 -5.08
C ARG A 31 -15.39 -2.39 -4.06
N GLY A 32 -15.78 -2.49 -2.80
CA GLY A 32 -15.05 -1.89 -1.70
C GLY A 32 -15.16 -0.37 -1.76
N PHE A 33 -14.03 0.31 -1.93
CA PHE A 33 -14.01 1.77 -2.04
C PHE A 33 -14.17 2.27 -3.48
N PHE A 34 -14.28 1.37 -4.46
CA PHE A 34 -14.57 1.74 -5.84
C PHE A 34 -16.08 1.75 -6.16
N GLU A 35 -16.93 1.37 -5.19
CA GLU A 35 -18.41 1.42 -5.30
C GLU A 35 -18.95 2.85 -5.50
N GLN A 36 -18.17 3.86 -5.12
CA GLN A 36 -18.53 5.28 -5.28
C GLN A 36 -18.49 5.76 -6.74
N TYR A 37 -17.87 5.00 -7.64
CA TYR A 37 -17.79 5.35 -9.05
C TYR A 37 -18.92 4.68 -9.83
N PRO A 38 -19.64 5.40 -10.71
CA PRO A 38 -20.71 4.83 -11.51
C PRO A 38 -20.25 3.61 -12.33
N GLN A 39 -21.10 2.59 -12.43
CA GLN A 39 -20.81 1.34 -13.14
C GLN A 39 -20.86 1.50 -14.67
N ASP A 40 -21.68 2.43 -15.12
CA ASP A 40 -21.93 2.78 -16.52
C ASP A 40 -20.89 3.77 -17.09
N GLU A 41 -20.00 4.30 -16.24
CA GLU A 41 -18.91 5.17 -16.66
C GLU A 41 -17.53 4.49 -16.63
N PRO A 42 -16.60 4.83 -17.54
CA PRO A 42 -15.23 4.35 -17.48
C PRO A 42 -14.48 4.81 -16.21
N LEU A 43 -13.65 3.92 -15.66
CA LEU A 43 -12.74 4.18 -14.54
C LEU A 43 -11.34 3.73 -14.93
N ASP A 44 -10.46 4.71 -15.14
CA ASP A 44 -9.12 4.50 -15.64
C ASP A 44 -8.13 4.47 -14.49
N LEU A 45 -7.35 3.39 -14.41
CA LEU A 45 -6.16 3.36 -13.56
C LEU A 45 -5.00 4.04 -14.28
N ILE A 46 -4.65 5.24 -13.83
CA ILE A 46 -3.55 6.02 -14.43
C ILE A 46 -2.20 5.53 -13.91
N GLY A 47 -2.13 5.17 -12.63
CA GLY A 47 -0.89 4.72 -12.04
C GLY A 47 -1.07 4.08 -10.68
N ILE A 48 -0.16 3.17 -10.37
CA ILE A 48 0.00 2.58 -9.05
C ILE A 48 1.42 2.89 -8.56
N ILE A 49 1.50 3.43 -7.36
CA ILE A 49 2.76 3.76 -6.69
C ILE A 49 2.76 3.12 -5.30
N SER A 50 3.92 3.04 -4.68
CA SER A 50 4.04 2.68 -3.26
C SER A 50 4.46 3.89 -2.45
N CYS A 51 4.05 3.93 -1.17
CA CYS A 51 4.57 4.88 -0.21
C CYS A 51 6.09 4.70 -0.07
N ALA A 52 6.76 5.66 0.59
CA ALA A 52 8.22 5.63 0.67
C ALA A 52 8.80 4.75 1.80
N GLY A 53 7.98 3.86 2.38
CA GLY A 53 8.36 3.06 3.55
C GLY A 53 8.52 3.94 4.80
N CYS A 54 9.55 3.67 5.61
CA CYS A 54 9.86 4.48 6.79
C CYS A 54 10.11 5.96 6.38
N PRO A 55 9.35 6.91 6.93
CA PRO A 55 9.49 8.31 6.58
C PRO A 55 10.77 8.97 7.12
N THR A 56 11.32 8.49 8.24
CA THR A 56 12.44 9.14 8.96
C THR A 56 12.17 10.65 9.19
N THR A 57 13.19 11.51 9.12
CA THR A 57 13.06 12.97 9.29
C THR A 57 12.54 13.70 8.05
N ALA A 58 12.49 13.03 6.89
CA ALA A 58 12.06 13.61 5.61
C ALA A 58 10.69 13.06 5.16
N ALA A 59 9.79 12.85 6.14
CA ALA A 59 8.50 12.20 5.92
C ALA A 59 7.65 12.88 4.83
N PRO A 60 7.44 14.21 4.90
CA PRO A 60 6.58 14.92 3.95
C PRO A 60 7.15 14.90 2.53
N GLU A 61 8.45 15.14 2.38
CA GLU A 61 9.10 15.24 1.07
C GLU A 61 9.13 13.88 0.37
N LYS A 62 9.40 12.80 1.11
CA LYS A 62 9.44 11.45 0.54
C LYS A 62 8.09 11.01 -0.01
N ILE A 63 6.99 11.27 0.70
CA ILE A 63 5.66 10.88 0.21
C ILE A 63 5.24 11.75 -0.97
N LEU A 64 5.49 13.07 -0.92
CA LEU A 64 5.16 13.98 -2.02
C LEU A 64 5.91 13.64 -3.29
N LYS A 65 7.19 13.26 -3.21
CA LYS A 65 7.97 12.81 -4.37
C LYS A 65 7.32 11.59 -5.05
N ARG A 66 6.75 10.66 -4.28
CA ARG A 66 6.04 9.49 -4.83
C ARG A 66 4.72 9.90 -5.46
N VAL A 67 3.93 10.73 -4.78
CA VAL A 67 2.61 11.17 -5.25
C VAL A 67 2.72 12.04 -6.49
N LYS A 68 3.74 12.89 -6.59
CA LYS A 68 4.01 13.70 -7.78
C LYS A 68 4.09 12.86 -9.06
N ALA A 69 4.71 11.67 -8.99
CA ALA A 69 4.85 10.78 -10.13
C ALA A 69 3.53 10.27 -10.72
N VAL A 70 2.43 10.27 -9.95
CA VAL A 70 1.09 9.95 -10.48
C VAL A 70 0.25 11.21 -10.70
N ALA A 71 0.42 12.24 -9.86
CA ALA A 71 -0.30 13.50 -9.97
C ALA A 71 -0.04 14.25 -11.28
N GLU A 72 1.18 14.16 -11.84
CA GLU A 72 1.55 14.77 -13.13
C GLU A 72 0.74 14.22 -14.32
N PHE A 73 0.12 13.05 -14.19
CA PHE A 73 -0.67 12.40 -15.24
C PHE A 73 -2.19 12.67 -15.14
N LYS A 74 -2.58 13.74 -14.43
CA LYS A 74 -3.98 14.20 -14.26
C LYS A 74 -4.88 13.11 -13.69
N VAL A 75 -4.78 12.88 -12.39
CA VAL A 75 -5.71 12.02 -11.65
C VAL A 75 -6.76 12.87 -10.93
N ASP A 76 -7.99 12.42 -10.94
CA ASP A 76 -9.11 13.04 -10.23
C ASP A 76 -9.15 12.59 -8.77
N ALA A 77 -8.76 11.33 -8.52
CA ALA A 77 -8.71 10.76 -7.18
C ALA A 77 -7.46 9.88 -6.96
N LEU A 78 -6.99 9.85 -5.71
CA LEU A 78 -5.91 8.98 -5.26
C LEU A 78 -6.40 8.10 -4.12
N HIS A 79 -6.44 6.79 -4.38
CA HIS A 79 -6.81 5.80 -3.38
C HIS A 79 -5.61 5.41 -2.53
N LEU A 80 -5.72 5.62 -1.21
CA LEU A 80 -4.81 5.03 -0.25
C LEU A 80 -5.22 3.58 -0.02
N SER A 81 -4.32 2.64 -0.31
CA SER A 81 -4.58 1.21 -0.19
C SER A 81 -5.06 0.82 1.20
N PHE A 82 -5.80 -0.30 1.28
CA PHE A 82 -6.34 -0.78 2.54
C PHE A 82 -5.25 -1.06 3.58
N CYS A 83 -4.11 -1.62 3.18
CA CYS A 83 -3.01 -1.85 4.11
C CYS A 83 -2.48 -0.53 4.71
N MET A 84 -2.45 0.57 3.95
CA MET A 84 -2.10 1.86 4.53
C MET A 84 -3.13 2.29 5.58
N THR A 85 -4.43 2.22 5.27
CA THR A 85 -5.50 2.64 6.20
C THR A 85 -5.58 1.76 7.43
N ALA A 86 -5.22 0.49 7.32
CA ALA A 86 -5.26 -0.46 8.42
C ALA A 86 -4.06 -0.38 9.35
N VAL A 87 -2.84 -0.22 8.82
CA VAL A 87 -1.60 -0.44 9.58
C VAL A 87 -0.61 0.71 9.58
N CYS A 88 -0.78 1.73 8.73
CA CYS A 88 0.20 2.81 8.63
C CYS A 88 0.08 3.80 9.80
N PRO A 89 1.13 3.98 10.62
CA PRO A 89 1.10 4.95 11.72
C PRO A 89 1.17 6.41 11.24
N PHE A 90 1.52 6.62 9.97
CA PHE A 90 1.79 7.94 9.39
C PHE A 90 0.66 8.44 8.48
N ILE A 91 -0.47 7.73 8.44
CA ILE A 91 -1.46 7.98 7.40
C ILE A 91 -2.08 9.38 7.46
N ASN A 92 -2.35 9.90 8.66
CA ASN A 92 -2.93 11.24 8.82
C ASN A 92 -1.98 12.31 8.28
N MET A 93 -0.70 12.26 8.66
CA MET A 93 0.33 13.14 8.11
C MET A 93 0.40 13.04 6.58
N TYR A 94 0.36 11.83 6.01
CA TYR A 94 0.37 11.68 4.55
C TYR A 94 -0.86 12.32 3.91
N VAL A 95 -2.05 12.09 4.45
CA VAL A 95 -3.29 12.70 3.98
C VAL A 95 -3.19 14.23 4.01
N ASP A 96 -2.72 14.80 5.12
CA ASP A 96 -2.61 16.26 5.29
C ASP A 96 -1.62 16.88 4.32
N VAL A 97 -0.41 16.29 4.22
CA VAL A 97 0.65 16.76 3.33
C VAL A 97 0.22 16.66 1.87
N ILE A 98 -0.42 15.56 1.47
CA ILE A 98 -0.90 15.36 0.10
C ILE A 98 -2.04 16.33 -0.23
N LYS A 99 -3.02 16.50 0.67
CA LYS A 99 -4.12 17.45 0.47
C LYS A 99 -3.62 18.88 0.30
N ASN A 100 -2.63 19.29 1.10
CA ASN A 100 -2.06 20.63 1.02
C ASN A 100 -1.28 20.85 -0.30
N ALA A 101 -0.57 19.83 -0.78
CA ALA A 101 0.22 19.94 -2.01
C ALA A 101 -0.60 19.76 -3.30
N PHE A 102 -1.67 18.95 -3.25
CA PHE A 102 -2.50 18.60 -4.40
C PHE A 102 -4.00 18.71 -4.05
N PRO A 103 -4.51 19.93 -3.75
CA PRO A 103 -5.88 20.13 -3.29
C PRO A 103 -6.96 19.72 -4.32
N GLN A 104 -6.59 19.64 -5.59
CA GLN A 104 -7.46 19.20 -6.68
C GLN A 104 -7.66 17.67 -6.73
N ILE A 105 -6.80 16.88 -6.06
CA ILE A 105 -6.90 15.42 -6.06
C ILE A 105 -7.76 14.96 -4.89
N HIS A 106 -8.86 14.27 -5.19
CA HIS A 106 -9.71 13.68 -4.16
C HIS A 106 -9.03 12.47 -3.50
N LEU A 107 -8.74 12.53 -2.20
CA LEU A 107 -8.16 11.40 -1.48
C LEU A 107 -9.23 10.43 -0.99
N VAL A 108 -9.12 9.17 -1.42
CA VAL A 108 -10.01 8.10 -1.01
C VAL A 108 -9.30 7.17 -0.02
N MET A 109 -9.90 6.99 1.16
CA MET A 109 -9.33 6.19 2.25
C MET A 109 -9.65 4.70 2.13
N GLY A 110 -9.12 4.06 1.09
CA GLY A 110 -9.22 2.61 0.93
C GLY A 110 -9.23 2.16 -0.53
N THR A 111 -9.08 0.85 -0.71
CA THR A 111 -9.23 0.16 -2.01
C THR A 111 -10.24 -0.96 -1.86
N HIS A 112 -9.86 -2.00 -1.12
CA HIS A 112 -10.74 -3.10 -0.73
C HIS A 112 -11.15 -3.01 0.74
N LYS A 113 -12.30 -3.61 1.09
CA LYS A 113 -12.76 -3.73 2.48
C LYS A 113 -12.27 -5.07 3.06
N PRO A 114 -11.58 -5.09 4.21
CA PRO A 114 -11.23 -6.35 4.87
C PRO A 114 -12.46 -6.93 5.57
N VAL A 115 -12.46 -8.23 5.80
CA VAL A 115 -13.46 -8.88 6.65
C VAL A 115 -13.13 -8.67 8.14
N ASP A 116 -11.84 -8.62 8.51
CA ASP A 116 -11.38 -8.39 9.88
C ASP A 116 -10.05 -7.61 9.92
N GLN A 117 -10.09 -6.37 10.42
CA GLN A 117 -8.91 -5.50 10.54
C GLN A 117 -7.90 -5.99 11.60
N ALA A 118 -8.38 -6.59 12.70
CA ALA A 118 -7.53 -7.06 13.77
C ALA A 118 -6.76 -8.31 13.34
N MET A 119 -7.44 -9.23 12.65
CA MET A 119 -6.77 -10.36 11.99
C MET A 119 -5.75 -9.86 10.96
N PHE A 120 -6.11 -8.92 10.10
CA PHE A 120 -5.19 -8.37 9.10
C PHE A 120 -3.93 -7.76 9.74
N ARG A 121 -4.09 -6.95 10.79
CA ARG A 121 -2.96 -6.37 11.55
C ARG A 121 -2.02 -7.44 12.11
N ARG A 122 -2.58 -8.49 12.72
CA ARG A 122 -1.79 -9.63 13.23
C ARG A 122 -1.06 -10.36 12.11
N GLY A 123 -1.73 -10.60 10.98
CA GLY A 123 -1.14 -11.24 9.81
C GLY A 123 0.02 -10.43 9.22
N ILE A 124 -0.13 -9.11 9.06
CA ILE A 124 0.96 -8.24 8.58
C ILE A 124 2.15 -8.25 9.54
N LYS A 125 1.90 -8.24 10.86
CA LYS A 125 2.99 -8.34 11.84
C LYS A 125 3.79 -9.63 11.67
N GLU A 126 3.10 -10.76 11.51
CA GLU A 126 3.75 -12.05 11.33
C GLU A 126 4.51 -12.13 9.99
N LEU A 127 3.97 -11.55 8.92
CA LEU A 127 4.66 -11.51 7.62
C LEU A 127 5.94 -10.67 7.66
N LEU A 128 5.94 -9.56 8.39
CA LEU A 128 7.11 -8.66 8.47
C LEU A 128 8.10 -9.06 9.56
N CYS A 129 7.63 -9.74 10.61
CA CYS A 129 8.40 -10.15 11.77
C CYS A 129 7.96 -11.57 12.15
N PRO A 130 8.38 -12.60 11.38
CA PRO A 130 7.90 -13.96 11.59
C PRO A 130 8.33 -14.50 12.95
N THR A 131 7.36 -15.05 13.68
CA THR A 131 7.53 -15.65 15.00
C THR A 131 7.18 -17.14 15.00
N ILE A 132 6.38 -17.61 14.04
CA ILE A 132 5.98 -19.01 13.89
C ILE A 132 7.01 -19.77 13.04
N THR A 133 7.51 -19.15 11.96
CA THR A 133 8.50 -19.75 11.07
C THR A 133 9.63 -18.75 10.83
N SER A 134 10.65 -18.79 11.68
CA SER A 134 11.80 -17.90 11.55
C SER A 134 12.65 -18.27 10.32
N PRO A 135 12.86 -17.34 9.38
CA PRO A 135 13.78 -17.54 8.28
C PRO A 135 15.21 -17.76 8.78
N GLN A 136 15.97 -18.60 8.09
CA GLN A 136 17.41 -18.72 8.35
C GLN A 136 18.10 -17.41 7.94
N THR A 137 19.10 -17.02 8.71
CA THR A 137 19.84 -15.77 8.55
C THR A 137 21.31 -16.02 8.28
N MET A 138 22.06 -14.97 7.93
CA MET A 138 23.52 -15.04 7.84
C MET A 138 24.17 -15.49 9.16
N ASN A 139 23.55 -15.20 10.31
CA ASN A 139 24.08 -15.63 11.60
C ASN A 139 24.02 -17.15 11.78
N ASP A 140 23.02 -17.83 11.20
CA ASP A 140 22.95 -19.29 11.22
C ASP A 140 24.10 -19.90 10.42
N LEU A 141 24.50 -19.26 9.31
CA LEU A 141 25.69 -19.65 8.55
C LEU A 141 26.97 -19.39 9.34
N ILE A 142 27.16 -18.17 9.88
CA ILE A 142 28.35 -17.80 10.66
C ILE A 142 28.55 -18.71 11.87
N ARG A 143 27.46 -19.14 12.52
CA ARG A 143 27.50 -20.01 13.71
C ARG A 143 27.52 -21.51 13.36
N GLY A 144 27.46 -21.87 12.08
CA GLY A 144 27.40 -23.27 11.64
C GLY A 144 26.10 -24.00 12.02
N THR A 145 25.01 -23.26 12.28
CA THR A 145 23.68 -23.82 12.63
C THR A 145 22.69 -23.81 11.46
N ILE A 146 23.13 -23.43 10.25
CA ILE A 146 22.30 -23.40 9.05
C ILE A 146 21.90 -24.82 8.61
N LYS A 147 20.62 -24.99 8.29
CA LYS A 147 20.04 -26.17 7.66
C LYS A 147 20.09 -26.00 6.15
N ILE A 148 20.83 -26.88 5.48
CA ILE A 148 20.98 -26.92 4.02
C ILE A 148 20.32 -28.23 3.53
N PRO A 149 19.57 -28.22 2.42
CA PRO A 149 19.04 -29.45 1.82
C PRO A 149 20.17 -30.43 1.52
N GLN A 150 19.92 -31.73 1.70
CA GLN A 150 20.82 -32.76 1.19
C GLN A 150 20.56 -32.90 -0.31
N GLU A 151 21.63 -32.79 -1.11
CA GLU A 151 21.60 -33.04 -2.57
C GLU A 151 21.28 -34.49 -2.90
#